data_AF-A0A2Z5ENG4-F1
#
_entry.id   AF-A0A2Z5ENG4-F1
#
_cell.length_a   1.000
_cell.length_b   1.000
_cell.length_c   1.000
_cell.angle_alpha   90.00
_cell.angle_beta   90.00
_cell.angle_gamma   90.00
#
_symmetry.space_group_name_H-M   'P 1'
#
loop_
_entity.id
_entity.type
_entity.pdbx_description
1 polymer ?
#
loop_
_entity_poly.entity_id
_entity_poly.type
_entity_poly.pdbx_seq_one_letter_code
_entity_poly.pdbx_strand_id
1 'polypeptide(L)'
;AQLIEEGNPRELLRIVRESGATLLAAGGRNLYTATKGRVAFLDVNQERHQAYSGYDGVVALAAEIDRVVSNPVFDTVKRPAPWNDRQQTPGPGSNPAPLEMAG
;
A
#
# COMPACT_ATOMS: atom_id res chain seq x y z
N ALA A 1 -3.66 -20.27 7.79
CA ALA A 1 -2.30 -19.75 7.58
C ALA A 1 -1.65 -20.55 6.47
N GLN A 2 -0.92 -19.90 5.55
CA GLN A 2 -0.20 -20.55 4.44
C GLN A 2 1.30 -20.44 4.70
N LEU A 3 2.03 -21.55 4.56
CA LEU A 3 3.49 -21.53 4.58
C LEU A 3 4.00 -21.19 3.18
N ILE A 4 4.95 -20.26 3.09
CA ILE A 4 5.57 -19.83 1.83
C ILE A 4 7.03 -20.22 1.92
N GLU A 5 7.48 -21.09 1.02
CA GLU A 5 8.87 -21.56 1.01
C GLU A 5 9.83 -20.51 0.45
N GLU A 6 9.36 -19.69 -0.50
CA GLU A 6 10.18 -18.69 -1.18
C GLU A 6 9.59 -17.27 -1.07
N GLY A 7 10.31 -16.38 -0.41
CA GLY A 7 9.95 -14.96 -0.26
C GLY A 7 10.21 -14.13 -1.52
N ASN A 8 9.90 -14.63 -2.71
CA ASN A 8 10.04 -13.87 -3.95
C ASN A 8 9.09 -12.65 -3.92
N PRO A 9 9.56 -11.43 -4.26
CA PRO A 9 8.71 -10.23 -4.29
C PRO A 9 7.39 -10.37 -5.04
N ARG A 10 7.37 -11.07 -6.18
CA ARG A 10 6.13 -11.25 -6.96
C ARG A 10 5.10 -12.08 -6.21
N GLU A 11 5.56 -13.12 -5.53
CA GLU A 11 4.73 -14.06 -4.80
C GLU A 11 4.19 -13.42 -3.51
N LEU A 12 5.05 -12.69 -2.79
CA LEU A 12 4.63 -11.90 -1.63
C LEU A 12 3.53 -10.89 -2.00
N LEU A 13 3.67 -10.19 -3.12
CA LEU A 13 2.64 -9.26 -3.61
C LEU A 13 1.34 -9.98 -4.01
N ARG A 14 1.43 -11.19 -4.57
CA ARG A 14 0.25 -12.00 -4.91
C ARG A 14 -0.50 -12.40 -3.64
N ILE A 15 0.21 -12.95 -2.66
CA ILE A 15 -0.35 -13.42 -1.39
C ILE A 15 -0.95 -12.27 -0.60
N VAL A 16 -0.29 -11.11 -0.56
CA VAL A 16 -0.85 -9.89 0.05
C VAL A 16 -2.22 -9.54 -0.55
N ARG A 17 -2.34 -9.56 -1.88
CA ARG A 17 -3.62 -9.25 -2.56
C ARG A 17 -4.69 -10.27 -2.25
N GLU A 18 -4.35 -11.56 -2.27
CA GLU A 18 -5.31 -12.65 -2.07
C GLU A 18 -5.77 -12.78 -0.61
N SER A 19 -4.86 -12.54 0.33
CA SER A 19 -5.14 -12.63 1.78
C SER A 19 -5.76 -11.36 2.35
N GLY A 20 -5.66 -10.22 1.65
CA GLY A 20 -6.05 -8.91 2.18
C GLY A 20 -5.13 -8.41 3.30
N ALA A 21 -3.91 -8.96 3.41
CA ALA A 21 -2.96 -8.58 4.44
C ALA A 21 -2.61 -7.08 4.38
N THR A 22 -2.67 -6.42 5.54
CA THR A 22 -2.39 -4.98 5.68
C THR A 22 -1.01 -4.69 6.27
N LEU A 23 -0.33 -5.72 6.80
CA LEU A 23 0.99 -5.66 7.40
C LEU A 23 1.87 -6.79 6.84
N LEU A 24 3.08 -6.44 6.41
CA LEU A 24 4.14 -7.39 6.07
C LEU A 24 5.25 -7.30 7.14
N ALA A 25 5.41 -8.35 7.93
CA ALA A 25 6.50 -8.50 8.88
C ALA A 25 7.63 -9.33 8.23
N ALA A 26 8.77 -8.71 7.93
CA ALA A 26 9.90 -9.37 7.26
C ALA A 26 11.22 -8.63 7.50
N GLY A 27 12.35 -9.18 7.03
CA GLY A 27 13.64 -8.46 7.04
C GLY A 27 13.73 -7.37 5.96
N GLY A 28 14.69 -6.46 6.11
CA GLY A 28 14.83 -5.22 5.32
C GLY A 28 14.83 -5.38 3.79
N ARG A 29 15.25 -6.54 3.26
CA ARG A 29 15.18 -6.87 1.82
C ARG A 29 13.77 -6.78 1.23
N ASN A 30 12.72 -6.92 2.06
CA ASN A 30 11.33 -6.90 1.63
C ASN A 30 10.66 -5.53 1.79
N LEU A 31 11.35 -4.52 2.33
CA LEU A 31 10.80 -3.18 2.51
C LEU A 31 10.28 -2.60 1.20
N TYR A 32 11.07 -2.69 0.13
CA TYR A 32 10.65 -2.17 -1.18
C TYR A 32 9.43 -2.90 -1.75
N THR A 33 9.36 -4.22 -1.55
CA THR A 33 8.20 -5.04 -1.94
C THR A 33 6.93 -4.59 -1.21
N ALA A 34 6.99 -4.40 0.12
CA ALA A 34 5.87 -3.90 0.91
C ALA A 34 5.41 -2.51 0.43
N THR A 35 6.36 -1.60 0.21
CA THR A 35 6.09 -0.24 -0.27
C THR A 35 5.41 -0.25 -1.65
N LYS A 36 5.88 -1.09 -2.59
CA LYS A 36 5.21 -1.26 -3.89
C LYS A 36 3.82 -1.88 -3.76
N GLY A 37 3.64 -2.76 -2.79
CA GLY A 37 2.35 -3.35 -2.46
C GLY A 37 1.39 -2.42 -1.72
N ARG A 38 1.84 -1.23 -1.27
CA ARG A 38 1.08 -0.30 -0.43
C ARG A 38 0.58 -0.96 0.87
N VAL A 39 1.47 -1.76 1.46
CA VAL A 39 1.25 -2.49 2.71
C VAL A 39 2.18 -1.95 3.79
N ALA A 40 1.70 -1.88 5.03
CA ALA A 40 2.54 -1.51 6.15
C ALA A 40 3.69 -2.52 6.29
N PHE A 41 4.87 -2.02 6.68
CA PHE A 41 6.05 -2.87 6.84
C PHE A 41 6.52 -2.82 8.28
N LEU A 42 6.72 -4.00 8.86
CA LEU A 42 7.37 -4.18 10.15
C LEU A 42 8.67 -4.93 9.92
N ASP A 43 9.79 -4.27 10.21
CA ASP A 43 11.08 -4.95 10.20
C ASP A 43 11.18 -5.88 11.42
N VAL A 44 11.42 -7.16 11.19
CA VAL A 44 11.59 -8.17 12.27
C VAL A 44 13.00 -8.71 12.33
N ASN A 45 13.95 -8.07 11.65
CA ASN A 45 15.35 -8.44 11.71
C ASN A 45 15.88 -8.37 13.16
N GLN A 46 16.89 -9.17 13.49
CA GLN A 46 17.41 -9.26 14.87
C GLN A 46 18.44 -8.17 15.19
N GLU A 47 19.11 -7.62 14.18
CA GLU A 47 20.13 -6.56 14.32
C GLU A 47 19.51 -5.14 14.39
N ARG A 48 18.52 -4.94 15.27
CA ARG A 48 17.77 -3.68 15.37
C ARG A 48 18.20 -2.86 16.58
N HIS A 49 18.10 -1.53 16.44
CA HIS A 49 18.43 -0.59 17.50
C HIS A 49 17.45 -0.68 18.69
N GLN A 50 16.22 -1.13 18.43
CA GLN A 50 15.19 -1.32 19.45
C GLN A 50 14.75 -2.78 19.47
N ALA A 51 15.00 -3.44 20.60
CA ALA A 51 14.68 -4.85 20.79
C ALA A 51 13.18 -5.02 21.08
N TYR A 52 12.59 -6.08 20.52
CA TYR A 52 11.22 -6.52 20.82
C TYR A 52 11.15 -7.66 21.83
N SER A 53 12.27 -8.00 22.46
CA SER A 53 12.35 -9.07 23.46
C SER A 53 11.97 -8.61 24.87
N GLY A 54 11.41 -9.53 25.66
CA GLY A 54 10.96 -9.26 27.02
C GLY A 54 9.66 -8.45 27.08
N TYR A 55 9.22 -8.13 28.29
CA TYR A 55 7.94 -7.41 28.52
C TYR A 55 7.93 -6.03 27.85
N ASP A 56 8.99 -5.25 28.05
CA ASP A 56 9.12 -3.93 27.43
C ASP A 56 9.19 -4.02 25.90
N GLY A 57 9.82 -5.07 25.39
CA GLY A 57 9.89 -5.34 23.96
C GLY A 57 8.54 -5.63 23.31
N VAL A 58 7.63 -6.31 24.02
CA VAL A 58 6.25 -6.54 23.56
C VAL A 58 5.48 -5.22 23.49
N VAL A 59 5.66 -4.34 24.47
CA VAL A 59 5.05 -3.00 24.47
C VAL A 59 5.59 -2.18 23.29
N ALA A 60 6.90 -2.21 23.06
CA ALA A 60 7.53 -1.53 21.92
C ALA A 60 7.05 -2.08 20.57
N LEU A 61 6.90 -3.40 20.43
CA LEU A 61 6.37 -4.04 19.24
C LEU A 61 4.91 -3.62 18.98
N ALA A 62 4.07 -3.59 20.01
CA ALA A 62 2.68 -3.15 19.90
C ALA A 62 2.60 -1.69 19.44
N ALA A 63 3.41 -0.81 20.03
CA ALA A 63 3.49 0.59 19.65
C ALA A 63 3.97 0.76 18.19
N GLU A 64 4.94 -0.04 17.74
CA GLU A 64 5.40 0.02 16.34
C GLU A 64 4.32 -0.48 15.37
N ILE A 65 3.65 -1.59 15.68
CA ILE A 65 2.54 -2.11 14.85
C ILE A 65 1.46 -1.04 14.70
N ASP A 66 1.05 -0.42 15.80
CA ASP A 66 0.08 0.67 15.77
C ASP A 66 0.56 1.83 14.87
N ARG A 67 1.80 2.29 15.09
CA ARG A 67 2.40 3.39 14.30
C ARG A 67 2.43 3.12 12.80
N VAL A 68 2.72 1.89 12.37
CA VAL A 68 2.81 1.56 10.95
C VAL A 68 1.44 1.29 10.33
N VAL A 69 0.54 0.61 11.03
CA VAL A 69 -0.79 0.26 10.49
C VAL A 69 -1.73 1.47 10.48
N SER A 70 -1.65 2.35 11.49
CA SER A 70 -2.48 3.56 11.60
C SER A 70 -2.01 4.72 10.71
N ASN A 71 -0.94 4.55 9.93
CA ASN A 71 -0.38 5.64 9.15
C ASN A 71 -1.36 6.11 8.04
N PRO A 72 -1.76 7.40 8.04
CA PRO A 72 -2.75 7.94 7.08
C PRO A 72 -2.25 7.93 5.63
N VAL A 73 -0.96 7.68 5.39
CA VAL A 73 -0.42 7.51 4.04
C VAL A 73 -1.17 6.42 3.27
N PHE A 74 -1.64 5.36 3.94
CA PHE A 74 -2.34 4.25 3.31
C PHE A 74 -3.70 4.64 2.74
N ASP A 75 -4.40 5.59 3.35
CA ASP A 75 -5.63 6.16 2.78
C ASP A 75 -5.35 6.91 1.49
N THR A 76 -4.17 7.51 1.38
CA THR A 76 -3.75 8.23 0.18
C THR A 76 -3.30 7.28 -0.93
N VAL A 77 -2.40 6.34 -0.64
CA VAL A 77 -1.78 5.51 -1.69
C VAL A 77 -2.71 4.43 -2.23
N LYS A 78 -3.77 4.07 -1.49
CA LYS A 78 -4.78 3.09 -1.95
C LYS A 78 -5.85 3.70 -2.87
N ARG A 79 -5.98 5.03 -2.93
CA ARG A 79 -6.91 5.68 -3.85
C ARG A 79 -6.53 5.39 -5.31
N PRO A 80 -7.52 5.31 -6.22
CA PRO A 80 -7.25 5.35 -7.65
C PRO A 80 -6.41 6.56 -8.01
N ALA A 81 -5.58 6.43 -9.04
CA ALA A 81 -4.85 7.57 -9.53
C ALA A 81 -5.82 8.64 -10.06
N PRO A 82 -5.60 9.93 -9.80
CA PRO A 82 -6.56 10.99 -10.14
C PRO A 82 -6.80 11.15 -11.65
N TRP A 83 -5.90 10.63 -12.49
CA TRP A 83 -6.08 10.61 -13.94
C TRP A 83 -6.88 9.42 -14.46
N ASN A 84 -7.18 8.42 -13.61
CA ASN A 84 -8.05 7.30 -13.99
C ASN A 84 -9.53 7.70 -14.00
N ASP A 85 -9.91 8.81 -13.34
CA ASP A 85 -11.28 9.35 -13.34
C ASP A 85 -11.64 10.14 -14.62
N ARG A 86 -10.73 10.21 -15.61
CA ARG A 86 -11.04 10.82 -16.91
C ARG A 86 -11.85 9.88 -17.82
N GLN A 87 -13.09 9.62 -17.43
CA GLN A 87 -14.18 9.36 -18.37
C GLN A 87 -15.14 10.56 -18.35
N GLN A 88 -14.68 11.68 -18.92
CA GLN A 88 -15.49 12.72 -19.58
C GLN A 88 -14.58 13.92 -19.91
N THR A 89 -13.70 13.73 -20.88
CA THR A 89 -13.33 14.84 -21.77
C THR A 89 -13.97 14.50 -23.10
N PRO A 90 -14.89 15.32 -23.64
CA PRO A 90 -15.29 15.20 -25.04
C PRO A 90 -14.00 15.23 -25.86
N GLY A 91 -13.75 14.21 -26.66
CA GLY A 91 -12.59 14.19 -27.55
C GLY A 91 -12.59 15.42 -28.47
N PRO A 92 -11.43 15.81 -29.01
CA PRO A 92 -11.36 16.88 -30.00
C PRO A 92 -12.08 16.39 -31.27
N GLY A 93 -13.37 16.71 -31.38
CA GLY A 93 -14.25 16.16 -32.42
C GLY A 93 -15.74 16.39 -32.17
N SER A 94 -16.17 16.85 -31.00
CA SER A 94 -17.54 17.34 -30.85
C SER A 94 -17.67 18.69 -31.56
N ASN A 95 -18.24 18.65 -32.76
CA ASN A 95 -18.67 19.82 -33.52
C ASN A 95 -19.50 20.74 -32.59
N PRO A 96 -19.16 22.02 -32.40
CA PRO A 96 -20.03 22.91 -31.65
C PRO A 96 -21.36 23.00 -32.39
N ALA A 97 -22.46 22.78 -31.67
CA ALA A 97 -23.81 22.94 -32.20
C ALA A 97 -23.95 24.35 -32.83
N PRO A 98 -24.68 24.50 -33.96
CA PRO A 98 -24.81 25.79 -34.62
C PRO A 98 -25.43 26.79 -33.63
N LEU A 99 -24.81 27.96 -33.51
CA LEU A 99 -25.42 29.10 -32.84
C LEU A 99 -26.70 29.46 -33.61
N GLU A 100 -27.85 29.05 -33.09
CA GLU A 100 -29.13 29.62 -33.52
C GLU A 100 -29.07 31.12 -33.25
N MET A 101 -29.00 31.87 -34.35
CA MET A 101 -29.16 33.31 -34.37
C MET A 101 -30.60 33.61 -33.93
N ALA A 102 -30.76 33.99 -32.66
CA ALA A 102 -31.96 34.65 -32.20
C ALA A 102 -32.06 36.00 -32.93
N GLY A 103 -33.17 36.19 -33.64
CA GLY A 103 -33.56 37.44 -34.27
C GLY A 103 -34.09 38.49 -33.30
#